data_AF-G8Y592-F1
#
_entry.id   AF-G8Y592-F1
#
_cell.length_a   1.000
_cell.length_b   1.000
_cell.length_c   1.000
_cell.angle_alpha   90.00
_cell.angle_beta   90.00
_cell.angle_gamma   90.00
#
_symmetry.space_group_name_H-M   'P 1'
#
loop_
_entity.id
_entity.type
_entity.pdbx_description
1 polymer ?
#
loop_
_entity_poly.entity_id
_entity_poly.type
_entity_poly.pdbx_seq_one_letter_code
_entity_poly.pdbx_strand_id
1 'polypeptide(L)'
;MPEVRRSSRVASKSAVKEEESKEPPKKKVQSKSVKEIEVGDQVPDIKLLDEDENEIDLKSEAENSKYLVIFAYPKASTPGCTRQVCGFQTNLDSLTGLNAKVFGLSSDLPKAQKNFVNKQGLKYKLLSDPSKKLIEVLGAKKSPSGIKRSHWIFEDGVLKVKKIAISPEVSFQSALSDIQNFKSDMKEETTEVEPSHESKADVTNTKEKPAEAEASHDQKDDTSATNTATEEKKD
;
A
#
# COMPACT_ATOMS: atom_id res chain seq x y z
N MET A 1 -75.55 36.84 1.61
CA MET A 1 -76.61 35.83 1.79
C MET A 1 -77.66 36.05 0.72
N PRO A 2 -78.28 35.02 0.11
CA PRO A 2 -77.91 33.60 0.12
C PRO A 2 -76.64 33.43 -0.77
N GLU A 3 -76.40 32.53 -1.74
CA GLU A 3 -77.12 31.35 -2.31
C GLU A 3 -76.07 30.32 -2.78
N VAL A 4 -76.51 29.20 -3.37
CA VAL A 4 -75.69 28.07 -3.83
C VAL A 4 -76.37 27.46 -5.05
N ARG A 5 -75.61 27.18 -6.12
CA ARG A 5 -76.04 26.20 -7.13
C ARG A 5 -75.04 25.05 -7.31
N ARG A 6 -75.47 23.89 -6.81
CA ARG A 6 -75.05 22.54 -7.24
C ARG A 6 -75.53 22.35 -8.70
N SER A 7 -75.07 21.43 -9.55
CA SER A 7 -74.22 20.23 -9.43
C SER A 7 -73.44 20.10 -10.78
N SER A 8 -72.63 19.08 -11.12
CA SER A 8 -72.88 17.64 -11.06
C SER A 8 -71.59 16.82 -11.29
N ARG A 9 -71.72 15.49 -11.25
CA ARG A 9 -70.64 14.50 -11.36
C ARG A 9 -70.67 13.84 -12.74
N VAL A 10 -69.56 13.88 -13.48
CA VAL A 10 -69.29 12.96 -14.59
C VAL A 10 -67.96 12.27 -14.31
N ALA A 11 -67.87 10.97 -14.59
CA ALA A 11 -66.68 10.16 -14.37
C ALA A 11 -66.26 9.48 -15.67
N SER A 12 -64.96 9.51 -15.96
CA SER A 12 -64.34 8.71 -17.03
C SER A 12 -62.94 8.27 -16.55
N LYS A 13 -62.88 7.02 -16.07
CA LYS A 13 -61.65 6.38 -15.58
C LYS A 13 -60.99 5.61 -16.73
N SER A 14 -59.92 6.17 -17.28
CA SER A 14 -59.00 5.48 -18.20
C SER A 14 -57.58 5.64 -17.64
N ALA A 15 -57.06 4.67 -16.88
CA ALA A 15 -56.46 3.45 -17.41
C ALA A 15 -55.13 3.71 -18.14
N VAL A 16 -54.13 4.18 -17.39
CA VAL A 16 -52.71 3.98 -17.75
C VAL A 16 -52.28 2.64 -17.15
N LYS A 17 -51.73 1.80 -18.01
CA LYS A 17 -51.39 0.39 -17.81
C LYS A 17 -50.37 0.19 -16.68
N GLU A 18 -50.63 -0.76 -15.80
CA GLU A 18 -49.61 -1.33 -14.90
C GLU A 18 -48.63 -2.18 -15.75
N GLU A 19 -47.33 -1.88 -15.69
CA GLU A 19 -46.31 -2.81 -16.19
C GLU A 19 -45.46 -3.34 -15.03
N GLU A 20 -45.48 -4.67 -14.95
CA GLU A 20 -44.98 -5.53 -13.87
C GLU A 20 -43.44 -5.54 -13.84
N SER A 21 -42.85 -4.45 -13.31
CA SER A 21 -41.42 -4.36 -13.03
C SER A 21 -41.06 -5.26 -11.84
N LYS A 22 -40.91 -6.56 -12.13
CA LYS A 22 -40.58 -7.61 -11.14
C LYS A 22 -39.38 -7.21 -10.30
N GLU A 23 -39.62 -7.03 -9.02
CA GLU A 23 -38.60 -6.78 -8.01
C GLU A 23 -37.55 -7.91 -8.08
N PRO A 24 -36.29 -7.64 -8.47
CA PRO A 24 -35.26 -8.67 -8.51
C PRO A 24 -35.10 -9.20 -7.08
N PRO A 25 -35.18 -10.53 -6.86
CA PRO A 25 -35.43 -11.06 -5.54
C PRO A 25 -34.31 -10.64 -4.59
N LYS A 26 -34.70 -10.01 -3.48
CA LYS A 26 -33.84 -9.62 -2.36
C LYS A 26 -33.13 -10.85 -1.81
N LYS A 27 -32.00 -11.23 -2.44
CA LYS A 27 -31.07 -12.23 -1.93
C LYS A 27 -30.70 -11.78 -0.53
N LYS A 28 -31.16 -12.53 0.48
CA LYS A 28 -30.71 -12.37 1.85
C LYS A 28 -29.20 -12.56 1.83
N VAL A 29 -28.44 -11.46 1.87
CA VAL A 29 -27.00 -11.50 2.11
C VAL A 29 -26.87 -11.94 3.56
N GLN A 30 -26.84 -13.25 3.75
CA GLN A 30 -26.69 -13.86 5.06
C GLN A 30 -25.41 -13.30 5.67
N SER A 31 -25.52 -12.72 6.85
CA SER A 31 -24.40 -12.24 7.65
C SER A 31 -23.59 -13.45 8.13
N LYS A 32 -22.81 -14.06 7.23
CA LYS A 32 -21.75 -14.98 7.60
C LYS A 32 -20.84 -14.23 8.58
N SER A 33 -20.67 -14.77 9.77
CA SER A 33 -19.70 -14.26 10.73
C SER A 33 -18.34 -14.21 10.06
N VAL A 34 -17.79 -13.00 9.92
CA VAL A 34 -16.48 -12.80 9.31
C VAL A 34 -15.44 -13.33 10.28
N LYS A 35 -14.84 -14.49 9.97
CA LYS A 35 -13.75 -15.05 10.77
C LYS A 35 -12.55 -14.10 10.69
N GLU A 36 -12.04 -13.68 11.85
CA GLU A 36 -10.74 -13.01 11.92
C GLU A 36 -9.64 -14.02 11.55
N ILE A 37 -8.66 -13.61 10.76
CA ILE A 37 -7.52 -14.47 10.41
C ILE A 37 -6.41 -14.40 11.46
N GLU A 38 -5.72 -15.51 11.67
CA GLU A 38 -4.58 -15.65 12.58
C GLU A 38 -3.29 -16.02 11.83
N VAL A 39 -2.15 -15.92 12.51
CA VAL A 39 -0.85 -16.31 11.95
C VAL A 39 -0.91 -17.78 11.49
N GLY A 40 -0.52 -18.02 10.23
CA GLY A 40 -0.69 -19.29 9.52
C GLY A 40 -1.89 -19.37 8.56
N ASP A 41 -2.91 -18.50 8.69
CA ASP A 41 -3.97 -18.40 7.69
C ASP A 41 -3.44 -17.79 6.37
N GLN A 42 -4.12 -18.09 5.27
CA GLN A 42 -3.83 -17.53 3.94
C GLN A 42 -4.30 -16.07 3.80
N VAL A 43 -3.72 -15.35 2.84
CA VAL A 43 -4.20 -14.03 2.41
C VAL A 43 -5.70 -14.08 2.02
N PRO A 44 -6.55 -13.16 2.50
CA PRO A 44 -7.97 -13.17 2.16
C PRO A 44 -8.22 -12.97 0.67
N ASP A 45 -9.08 -13.82 0.08
CA ASP A 45 -9.69 -13.61 -1.23
C ASP A 45 -10.69 -12.44 -1.16
N ILE A 46 -10.13 -11.23 -1.21
CA ILE A 46 -10.83 -9.95 -1.18
C ILE A 46 -10.18 -9.03 -2.20
N LYS A 47 -11.02 -8.38 -3.00
CA LYS A 47 -10.64 -7.31 -3.90
C LYS A 47 -11.08 -5.96 -3.35
N LEU A 48 -10.24 -4.94 -3.54
CA LEU A 48 -10.49 -3.55 -3.13
C LEU A 48 -10.10 -2.59 -4.25
N LEU A 49 -10.57 -1.35 -4.17
CA LEU A 49 -10.09 -0.28 -5.04
C LEU A 49 -8.85 0.39 -4.45
N ASP A 50 -7.89 0.75 -5.30
CA ASP A 50 -6.80 1.67 -4.95
C ASP A 50 -7.25 3.15 -5.04
N GLU A 51 -6.29 4.07 -4.87
CA GLU A 51 -6.50 5.51 -4.97
C GLU A 51 -6.97 5.99 -6.37
N ASP A 52 -6.64 5.24 -7.42
CA ASP A 52 -6.93 5.53 -8.82
C ASP A 52 -8.18 4.80 -9.33
N GLU A 53 -8.93 4.16 -8.44
CA GLU A 53 -10.15 3.38 -8.70
C GLU A 53 -9.91 2.08 -9.50
N ASN A 54 -8.66 1.57 -9.54
CA ASN A 54 -8.36 0.25 -10.09
C ASN A 54 -8.70 -0.86 -9.08
N GLU A 55 -9.19 -2.01 -9.56
CA GLU A 55 -9.36 -3.21 -8.74
C GLU A 55 -8.00 -3.86 -8.44
N ILE A 56 -7.70 -4.03 -7.15
CA ILE A 56 -6.53 -4.77 -6.63
C ILE A 56 -7.02 -6.08 -6.02
N ASP A 57 -6.46 -7.19 -6.51
CA ASP A 57 -6.69 -8.54 -6.01
C ASP A 57 -5.55 -8.95 -5.06
N LEU A 58 -5.85 -9.04 -3.75
CA LEU A 58 -4.83 -9.30 -2.74
C LEU A 58 -4.15 -10.67 -2.89
N LYS A 59 -4.87 -11.65 -3.45
CA LYS A 59 -4.33 -12.99 -3.66
C LYS A 59 -3.33 -12.97 -4.80
N SER A 60 -3.68 -12.35 -5.93
CA SER A 60 -2.73 -12.13 -7.02
C SER A 60 -1.53 -11.28 -6.60
N GLU A 61 -1.70 -10.28 -5.74
CA GLU A 61 -0.58 -9.46 -5.27
C GLU A 61 0.37 -10.21 -4.31
N ALA A 62 -0.16 -11.17 -3.54
CA ALA A 62 0.66 -12.09 -2.74
C ALA A 62 1.34 -13.19 -3.58
N GLU A 63 0.74 -13.61 -4.70
CA GLU A 63 1.35 -14.55 -5.65
C GLU A 63 2.48 -13.90 -6.48
N ASN A 64 2.43 -12.57 -6.66
CA ASN A 64 3.43 -11.81 -7.43
C ASN A 64 4.52 -11.14 -6.57
N SER A 65 4.58 -11.39 -5.26
CA SER A 65 5.62 -10.85 -4.37
C SER A 65 6.00 -11.83 -3.27
N LYS A 66 7.27 -11.85 -2.84
CA LYS A 66 7.73 -12.75 -1.77
C LYS A 66 7.10 -12.37 -0.42
N TYR A 67 6.95 -11.07 -0.17
CA TYR A 67 6.27 -10.55 1.01
C TYR A 67 5.19 -9.53 0.63
N LEU A 68 4.00 -9.66 1.23
CA LEU A 68 2.93 -8.66 1.12
C LEU A 68 2.72 -7.97 2.47
N VAL A 69 3.05 -6.68 2.53
CA VAL A 69 2.89 -5.83 3.72
C VAL A 69 1.63 -5.00 3.58
N ILE A 70 0.67 -5.19 4.49
CA ILE A 70 -0.53 -4.38 4.59
C ILE A 70 -0.49 -3.64 5.93
N PHE A 71 -0.77 -2.33 5.95
CA PHE A 71 -0.89 -1.57 7.20
C PHE A 71 -2.19 -0.75 7.26
N ALA A 72 -2.93 -0.89 8.34
CA ALA A 72 -4.19 -0.17 8.56
C ALA A 72 -3.98 1.13 9.35
N TYR A 73 -4.71 2.18 8.97
CA TYR A 73 -4.72 3.46 9.68
C TYR A 73 -6.13 4.06 9.83
N PRO A 74 -6.41 4.80 10.93
CA PRO A 74 -7.74 5.37 11.21
C PRO A 74 -8.33 6.30 10.14
N LYS A 75 -7.54 7.20 9.56
CA LYS A 75 -8.01 8.19 8.56
C LYS A 75 -6.87 8.84 7.78
N ALA A 76 -7.03 8.95 6.47
CA ALA A 76 -6.13 9.66 5.55
C ALA A 76 -5.88 11.13 5.97
N SER A 77 -4.70 11.67 5.62
CA SER A 77 -4.30 13.07 5.89
C SER A 77 -4.36 13.55 7.37
N THR A 78 -4.41 12.63 8.34
CA THR A 78 -4.33 12.98 9.78
C THR A 78 -2.90 12.77 10.32
N PRO A 79 -2.39 13.61 11.25
CA PRO A 79 -0.94 13.66 11.55
C PRO A 79 -0.28 12.32 11.93
N GLY A 80 -0.93 11.52 12.78
CA GLY A 80 -0.40 10.19 13.15
C GLY A 80 -0.47 9.16 12.02
N CYS A 81 -1.38 9.30 11.07
CA CYS A 81 -1.44 8.44 9.88
C CYS A 81 -0.43 8.90 8.83
N THR A 82 -0.22 10.21 8.67
CA THR A 82 0.86 10.78 7.88
C THR A 82 2.22 10.24 8.32
N ARG A 83 2.53 10.21 9.62
CA ARG A 83 3.79 9.61 10.12
C ARG A 83 3.97 8.15 9.72
N GLN A 84 2.92 7.34 9.89
CA GLN A 84 2.96 5.91 9.57
C GLN A 84 3.22 5.68 8.07
N VAL A 85 2.47 6.40 7.24
CA VAL A 85 2.55 6.33 5.78
C VAL A 85 3.91 6.85 5.27
N CYS A 86 4.38 8.00 5.75
CA CYS A 86 5.69 8.52 5.34
C CYS A 86 6.85 7.64 5.84
N GLY A 87 6.72 6.98 7.00
CA GLY A 87 7.73 6.03 7.46
C GLY A 87 7.81 4.76 6.60
N PHE A 88 6.68 4.26 6.11
CA PHE A 88 6.69 3.23 5.06
C PHE A 88 7.27 3.74 3.74
N GLN A 89 7.04 5.01 3.37
CA GLN A 89 7.68 5.63 2.20
C GLN A 89 9.21 5.75 2.35
N THR A 90 9.72 6.03 3.55
CA THR A 90 11.17 6.04 3.84
C THR A 90 11.78 4.63 3.75
N ASN A 91 11.07 3.61 4.24
CA ASN A 91 11.54 2.22 4.21
C ASN A 91 11.28 1.51 2.86
N LEU A 92 10.58 2.15 1.91
CA LEU A 92 10.06 1.50 0.71
C LEU A 92 11.16 0.82 -0.13
N ASP A 93 12.27 1.51 -0.39
CA ASP A 93 13.34 0.99 -1.24
C ASP A 93 14.08 -0.20 -0.59
N SER A 94 14.08 -0.28 0.74
CA SER A 94 14.58 -1.45 1.49
C SER A 94 13.59 -2.62 1.48
N LEU A 95 12.29 -2.34 1.48
CA LEU A 95 11.23 -3.35 1.39
C LEU A 95 11.15 -3.95 -0.03
N THR A 96 11.17 -3.12 -1.08
CA THR A 96 11.17 -3.60 -2.47
C THR A 96 12.46 -4.35 -2.82
N GLY A 97 13.61 -3.94 -2.27
CA GLY A 97 14.87 -4.69 -2.34
C GLY A 97 14.86 -6.07 -1.64
N LEU A 98 13.82 -6.36 -0.85
CA LEU A 98 13.54 -7.67 -0.25
C LEU A 98 12.39 -8.42 -0.97
N ASN A 99 11.97 -7.93 -2.14
CA ASN A 99 10.79 -8.39 -2.88
C ASN A 99 9.50 -8.31 -2.04
N ALA A 100 9.37 -7.24 -1.25
CA ALA A 100 8.16 -6.92 -0.50
C ALA A 100 7.31 -5.85 -1.21
N LYS A 101 6.00 -6.11 -1.35
CA LYS A 101 5.00 -5.15 -1.84
C LYS A 101 4.24 -4.53 -0.67
N VAL A 102 4.02 -3.21 -0.71
CA VAL A 102 3.47 -2.44 0.41
C VAL A 102 2.14 -1.77 0.04
N PHE A 103 1.12 -1.97 0.87
CA PHE A 103 -0.18 -1.31 0.77
C PHE A 103 -0.58 -0.64 2.08
N GLY A 104 -1.01 0.62 2.00
CA GLY A 104 -1.76 1.24 3.09
C GLY A 104 -3.26 0.95 2.98
N LEU A 105 -3.96 0.79 4.10
CA LEU A 105 -5.38 0.43 4.15
C LEU A 105 -6.18 1.37 5.07
N SER A 106 -7.32 1.87 4.57
CA SER A 106 -8.28 2.63 5.37
C SER A 106 -9.71 2.42 4.89
N SER A 107 -10.68 3.06 5.56
CA SER A 107 -12.07 3.16 5.08
C SER A 107 -12.40 4.53 4.46
N ASP A 108 -11.38 5.31 4.08
CA ASP A 108 -11.56 6.50 3.24
C ASP A 108 -11.72 6.08 1.76
N LEU A 109 -12.49 6.85 0.99
CA LEU A 109 -12.78 6.59 -0.44
C LEU A 109 -11.54 6.80 -1.33
N PRO A 110 -11.48 6.22 -2.55
CA PRO A 110 -10.34 6.34 -3.48
C PRO A 110 -9.89 7.79 -3.69
N LYS A 111 -10.82 8.71 -3.96
CA LYS A 111 -10.55 10.16 -4.08
C LYS A 111 -9.86 10.79 -2.86
N ALA A 112 -10.15 10.30 -1.64
CA ALA A 112 -9.49 10.77 -0.42
C ALA A 112 -8.09 10.14 -0.25
N GLN A 113 -7.92 8.88 -0.65
CA GLN A 113 -6.61 8.22 -0.74
C GLN A 113 -5.70 8.90 -1.77
N LYS A 114 -6.21 9.23 -2.96
CA LYS A 114 -5.48 9.95 -4.03
C LYS A 114 -4.99 11.32 -3.61
N ASN A 115 -5.84 12.09 -2.92
CA ASN A 115 -5.44 13.36 -2.33
C ASN A 115 -4.33 13.19 -1.27
N PHE A 116 -4.28 12.06 -0.57
CA PHE A 116 -3.27 11.76 0.44
C PHE A 116 -1.95 11.29 -0.19
N VAL A 117 -2.00 10.41 -1.20
CA VAL A 117 -0.87 10.02 -2.07
C VAL A 117 -0.20 11.27 -2.65
N ASN A 118 -0.96 12.10 -3.35
CA ASN A 118 -0.45 13.32 -3.99
C ASN A 118 0.15 14.31 -2.98
N LYS A 119 -0.46 14.47 -1.80
CA LYS A 119 0.01 15.42 -0.78
C LYS A 119 1.28 14.95 -0.06
N GLN A 120 1.56 13.64 -0.01
CA GLN A 120 2.76 13.09 0.65
C GLN A 120 3.83 12.57 -0.34
N GLY A 121 3.58 12.59 -1.66
CA GLY A 121 4.52 12.12 -2.67
C GLY A 121 4.76 10.61 -2.64
N LEU A 122 3.72 9.83 -2.36
CA LEU A 122 3.85 8.38 -2.18
C LEU A 122 4.10 7.65 -3.51
N LYS A 123 4.93 6.61 -3.46
CA LYS A 123 5.31 5.74 -4.58
C LYS A 123 4.68 4.34 -4.47
N TYR A 124 3.67 4.18 -3.61
CA TYR A 124 2.98 2.90 -3.37
C TYR A 124 1.49 3.15 -3.05
N LYS A 125 0.67 2.12 -3.26
CA LYS A 125 -0.79 2.24 -3.31
C LYS A 125 -1.47 2.27 -1.94
N LEU A 126 -2.62 2.95 -1.87
CA LEU A 126 -3.48 3.09 -0.70
C LEU A 126 -4.88 2.53 -0.99
N LEU A 127 -5.15 1.33 -0.47
CA LEU A 127 -6.42 0.62 -0.60
C LEU A 127 -7.55 1.32 0.15
N SER A 128 -8.72 1.34 -0.48
CA SER A 128 -9.99 1.86 0.02
C SER A 128 -10.95 0.71 0.35
N ASP A 129 -11.24 0.50 1.65
CA ASP A 129 -12.28 -0.42 2.14
C ASP A 129 -13.36 0.33 2.95
N PRO A 130 -14.29 1.06 2.28
CA PRO A 130 -15.35 1.81 2.96
C PRO A 130 -16.30 0.88 3.73
N SER A 131 -16.42 -0.38 3.27
CA SER A 131 -17.19 -1.44 3.90
C SER A 131 -16.54 -2.04 5.16
N LYS A 132 -15.25 -1.78 5.39
CA LYS A 132 -14.42 -2.38 6.44
C LYS A 132 -14.38 -3.92 6.42
N LYS A 133 -14.59 -4.57 5.26
CA LYS A 133 -14.55 -6.03 5.10
C LYS A 133 -13.18 -6.61 5.41
N LEU A 134 -12.14 -6.11 4.75
CA LEU A 134 -10.76 -6.53 4.97
C LEU A 134 -10.30 -6.08 6.36
N ILE A 135 -10.67 -4.86 6.75
CA ILE A 135 -10.39 -4.32 8.10
C ILE A 135 -10.98 -5.19 9.22
N GLU A 136 -12.10 -5.87 8.96
CA GLU A 136 -12.74 -6.82 9.88
C GLU A 136 -12.07 -8.19 9.85
N VAL A 137 -11.83 -8.78 8.67
CA VAL A 137 -11.08 -10.05 8.51
C VAL A 137 -9.70 -9.98 9.16
N LEU A 138 -9.01 -8.84 9.06
CA LEU A 138 -7.69 -8.61 9.62
C LEU A 138 -7.70 -8.25 11.13
N GLY A 139 -8.87 -8.15 11.77
CA GLY A 139 -9.01 -7.85 13.20
C GLY A 139 -8.83 -6.39 13.59
N ALA A 140 -8.68 -5.47 12.63
CA ALA A 140 -8.44 -4.05 12.88
C ALA A 140 -9.72 -3.22 13.09
N LYS A 141 -10.93 -3.76 12.89
CA LYS A 141 -12.18 -3.04 13.16
C LYS A 141 -12.29 -2.64 14.64
N LYS A 142 -12.66 -1.39 14.94
CA LYS A 142 -12.92 -0.90 16.30
C LYS A 142 -14.42 -0.66 16.52
N SER A 143 -14.96 -1.17 17.63
CA SER A 143 -16.33 -0.91 18.07
C SER A 143 -16.43 0.43 18.83
N PRO A 144 -17.54 1.21 18.71
CA PRO A 144 -18.67 0.99 17.79
C PRO A 144 -18.33 1.39 16.34
N SER A 145 -17.34 2.26 16.12
CA SER A 145 -16.78 2.53 14.79
C SER A 145 -15.32 3.02 14.90
N GLY A 146 -14.49 2.56 13.99
CA GLY A 146 -13.11 3.00 13.83
C GLY A 146 -12.22 1.91 13.25
N ILE A 147 -10.92 2.18 13.20
CA ILE A 147 -9.86 1.26 12.78
C ILE A 147 -8.75 1.33 13.83
N LYS A 148 -8.28 0.17 14.30
CA LYS A 148 -7.06 0.01 15.10
C LYS A 148 -5.88 0.21 14.15
N ARG A 149 -4.90 1.05 14.50
CA ARG A 149 -3.65 1.12 13.73
C ARG A 149 -2.93 -0.22 13.86
N SER A 150 -2.58 -0.84 12.73
CA SER A 150 -2.10 -2.23 12.70
C SER A 150 -1.22 -2.46 11.47
N HIS A 151 -0.46 -3.55 11.44
CA HIS A 151 0.07 -4.12 10.20
C HIS A 151 0.04 -5.65 10.18
N TRP A 152 0.17 -6.19 8.98
CA TRP A 152 0.30 -7.61 8.69
C TRP A 152 1.38 -7.82 7.63
N ILE A 153 2.08 -8.94 7.73
CA ILE A 153 3.06 -9.38 6.74
C ILE A 153 2.72 -10.80 6.36
N PHE A 154 2.40 -11.00 5.08
CA PHE A 154 2.26 -12.31 4.48
C PHE A 154 3.58 -12.66 3.77
N GLU A 155 3.99 -13.92 3.84
CA GLU A 155 5.11 -14.50 3.08
C GLU A 155 4.56 -15.65 2.25
N ASP A 156 4.79 -15.63 0.92
CA ASP A 156 4.24 -16.61 -0.02
C ASP A 156 2.71 -16.82 0.15
N GLY A 157 1.98 -15.73 0.45
CA GLY A 157 0.54 -15.74 0.76
C GLY A 157 0.14 -16.18 2.17
N VAL A 158 1.07 -16.66 3.01
CA VAL A 158 0.81 -17.10 4.40
C VAL A 158 1.03 -15.96 5.39
N LEU A 159 0.07 -15.67 6.27
CA LEU A 159 0.21 -14.65 7.31
C LEU A 159 1.30 -15.04 8.33
N LYS A 160 2.46 -14.36 8.32
CA LYS A 160 3.54 -14.56 9.30
C LYS A 160 3.49 -13.58 10.48
N VAL A 161 3.05 -12.34 10.24
CA VAL A 161 3.03 -11.28 11.26
C VAL A 161 1.65 -10.64 11.35
N LYS A 162 1.11 -10.51 12.56
CA LYS A 162 -0.15 -9.80 12.87
C LYS A 162 0.07 -8.88 14.07
N LYS A 163 0.22 -7.57 13.87
CA LYS A 163 0.45 -6.59 14.96
C LYS A 163 -0.70 -5.58 15.01
N ILE A 164 -1.50 -5.66 16.07
CA ILE A 164 -2.77 -4.93 16.22
C ILE A 164 -2.64 -3.80 17.26
N ALA A 165 -3.26 -2.65 16.97
CA ALA A 165 -3.34 -1.49 17.88
C ALA A 165 -1.99 -0.85 18.28
N ILE A 166 -1.07 -0.73 17.33
CA ILE A 166 0.30 -0.23 17.49
C ILE A 166 0.45 1.28 17.20
N SER A 167 1.62 1.86 17.51
CA SER A 167 1.97 3.24 17.15
C SER A 167 2.33 3.38 15.65
N PRO A 168 2.37 4.62 15.10
CA PRO A 168 2.89 4.86 13.76
C PRO A 168 4.31 4.30 13.57
N GLU A 169 5.19 4.59 14.53
CA GLU A 169 6.62 4.33 14.46
C GLU A 169 6.92 2.83 14.54
N VAL A 170 6.31 2.11 15.49
CA VAL A 170 6.37 0.63 15.57
C VAL A 170 5.87 -0.02 14.28
N SER A 171 4.87 0.59 13.62
CA SER A 171 4.26 0.00 12.42
C SER A 171 5.21 -0.10 11.23
N PHE A 172 6.08 0.88 10.97
CA PHE A 172 7.00 0.82 9.83
C PHE A 172 8.41 0.35 10.22
N GLN A 173 8.82 0.56 11.47
CA GLN A 173 10.11 0.06 11.97
C GLN A 173 10.11 -1.47 12.05
N SER A 174 9.16 -2.06 12.79
CA SER A 174 9.19 -3.53 12.95
C SER A 174 8.93 -4.24 11.64
N ALA A 175 8.04 -3.73 10.77
CA ALA A 175 7.72 -4.41 9.51
C ALA A 175 8.96 -4.61 8.60
N LEU A 176 9.93 -3.71 8.65
CA LEU A 176 11.21 -3.89 7.97
C LEU A 176 12.09 -4.93 8.70
N SER A 177 12.20 -4.83 10.03
CA SER A 177 12.99 -5.77 10.85
C SER A 177 12.48 -7.21 10.79
N ASP A 178 11.16 -7.40 10.86
CA ASP A 178 10.48 -8.70 10.81
C ASP A 178 10.85 -9.43 9.49
N ILE A 179 10.82 -8.72 8.34
CA ILE A 179 11.19 -9.27 7.02
C ILE A 179 12.71 -9.49 6.89
N GLN A 180 13.53 -8.61 7.47
CA GLN A 180 14.98 -8.79 7.49
C GLN A 180 15.37 -10.07 8.26
N ASN A 181 14.68 -10.38 9.36
CA ASN A 181 14.90 -11.60 10.15
C ASN A 181 14.46 -12.87 9.38
N PHE A 182 13.29 -12.87 8.72
CA PHE A 182 12.88 -14.02 7.89
C PHE A 182 13.92 -14.37 6.80
N LYS A 183 14.70 -13.38 6.33
CA LYS A 183 15.80 -13.57 5.39
C LYS A 183 17.12 -14.04 6.03
N SER A 184 17.36 -13.82 7.32
CA SER A 184 18.51 -14.45 8.02
C SER A 184 18.23 -15.92 8.28
N ASP A 185 17.02 -16.25 8.73
CA ASP A 185 16.63 -17.61 9.13
C ASP A 185 16.73 -18.57 7.92
N MET A 186 16.22 -18.16 6.75
CA MET A 186 16.38 -18.87 5.48
C MET A 186 17.84 -18.99 4.98
N LYS A 187 18.80 -18.29 5.59
CA LYS A 187 20.22 -18.36 5.21
C LYS A 187 21.01 -19.34 6.10
N GLU A 188 20.71 -19.39 7.40
CA GLU A 188 21.34 -20.36 8.31
C GLU A 188 20.94 -21.80 7.98
N GLU A 189 19.73 -22.05 7.49
CA GLU A 189 19.25 -23.38 7.04
C GLU A 189 19.96 -23.91 5.75
N THR A 190 21.04 -23.27 5.30
CA THR A 190 21.78 -23.65 4.07
C THR A 190 23.28 -23.89 4.25
N THR A 191 23.81 -23.94 5.48
CA THR A 191 25.26 -23.99 5.74
C THR A 191 25.74 -25.10 6.69
N GLU A 192 25.31 -26.36 6.51
CA GLU A 192 25.94 -27.54 7.14
C GLU A 192 26.16 -28.72 6.16
N VAL A 193 27.01 -28.54 5.13
CA VAL A 193 27.67 -29.67 4.43
C VAL A 193 29.11 -29.30 4.05
N GLU A 194 30.06 -29.75 4.88
CA GLU A 194 31.51 -29.82 4.63
C GLU A 194 32.06 -31.02 5.45
N PRO A 195 33.21 -31.64 5.15
CA PRO A 195 34.10 -31.37 4.01
C PRO A 195 34.45 -32.62 3.17
N SER A 196 34.95 -32.39 1.94
CA SER A 196 35.98 -33.28 1.35
C SER A 196 36.56 -32.72 0.04
N HIS A 197 37.73 -32.08 0.09
CA HIS A 197 38.65 -32.01 -1.04
C HIS A 197 40.11 -31.87 -0.58
N GLU A 198 40.86 -32.98 -0.60
CA GLU A 198 42.32 -32.95 -0.61
C GLU A 198 42.85 -33.56 -1.91
N SER A 199 43.54 -32.75 -2.71
CA SER A 199 44.53 -33.21 -3.69
C SER A 199 45.56 -32.09 -3.93
N LYS A 200 46.85 -32.47 -4.03
CA LYS A 200 48.00 -31.54 -4.09
C LYS A 200 48.68 -31.54 -5.46
N ALA A 201 48.96 -30.35 -5.99
CA ALA A 201 50.07 -29.97 -6.89
C ALA A 201 50.09 -28.42 -6.92
N ASP A 202 51.18 -27.69 -6.68
CA ASP A 202 52.40 -27.54 -7.51
C ASP A 202 52.03 -27.12 -8.96
N VAL A 203 52.46 -25.97 -9.49
CA VAL A 203 53.88 -25.58 -9.74
C VAL A 203 54.17 -24.08 -9.53
N THR A 204 55.46 -23.83 -9.26
CA THR A 204 56.20 -22.58 -8.95
C THR A 204 55.93 -21.26 -9.72
N ASN A 205 56.00 -20.15 -8.96
CA ASN A 205 56.87 -18.95 -9.18
C ASN A 205 56.81 -18.12 -10.50
N THR A 206 56.59 -16.79 -10.38
CA THR A 206 57.62 -15.76 -10.72
C THR A 206 57.27 -14.37 -10.15
N LYS A 207 58.31 -13.74 -9.56
CA LYS A 207 58.41 -12.39 -8.96
C LYS A 207 58.47 -11.28 -10.02
N GLU A 208 57.77 -10.15 -9.83
CA GLU A 208 58.33 -8.79 -10.10
C GLU A 208 57.56 -7.59 -9.48
N LYS A 209 58.28 -6.46 -9.35
CA LYS A 209 57.98 -5.17 -8.64
C LYS A 209 59.21 -4.24 -8.88
N PRO A 210 59.19 -2.88 -8.95
CA PRO A 210 58.14 -1.86 -8.77
C PRO A 210 58.08 -0.80 -9.92
N ALA A 211 57.70 0.45 -9.59
CA ALA A 211 58.07 1.75 -10.21
C ALA A 211 57.14 2.29 -11.33
N GLU A 212 56.51 3.47 -11.18
CA GLU A 212 56.97 4.86 -11.55
C GLU A 212 56.57 5.25 -13.01
N ALA A 213 56.34 6.51 -13.40
CA ALA A 213 55.92 7.75 -12.70
C ALA A 213 55.50 8.83 -13.74
N GLU A 214 54.85 9.91 -13.28
CA GLU A 214 54.63 11.20 -14.00
C GLU A 214 53.75 11.13 -15.30
N ALA A 215 53.32 12.22 -15.96
CA ALA A 215 53.59 13.66 -15.80
C ALA A 215 52.38 14.57 -16.11
N SER A 216 52.53 15.86 -15.79
CA SER A 216 51.54 16.94 -15.78
C SER A 216 51.47 17.83 -17.04
N HIS A 217 50.28 18.38 -17.32
CA HIS A 217 50.05 19.69 -17.97
C HIS A 217 48.68 20.20 -17.46
N ASP A 218 48.44 21.43 -16.97
CA ASP A 218 48.82 22.79 -17.42
C ASP A 218 48.30 23.12 -18.86
N GLN A 219 47.77 24.31 -19.18
CA GLN A 219 47.58 25.54 -18.37
C GLN A 219 46.30 26.34 -18.78
N LYS A 220 46.23 27.62 -18.38
CA LYS A 220 45.12 28.61 -18.48
C LYS A 220 44.93 29.16 -19.93
N ASP A 221 44.41 30.35 -20.29
CA ASP A 221 43.96 31.65 -19.70
C ASP A 221 42.87 32.19 -20.68
N ASP A 222 41.97 33.16 -20.43
CA ASP A 222 41.40 33.88 -19.27
C ASP A 222 40.15 34.68 -19.80
N THR A 223 39.54 35.57 -18.99
CA THR A 223 38.53 36.61 -19.32
C THR A 223 37.07 36.14 -19.47
N SER A 224 36.02 36.73 -18.86
CA SER A 224 35.67 38.12 -18.45
C SER A 224 34.75 38.84 -19.45
N ALA A 225 33.48 39.01 -19.07
CA ALA A 225 32.63 40.14 -19.48
C ALA A 225 31.44 40.33 -18.52
N THR A 226 31.38 41.47 -17.82
CA THR A 226 30.18 41.96 -17.13
C THR A 226 29.25 42.69 -18.10
N ASN A 227 27.94 42.78 -17.82
CA ASN A 227 27.15 43.95 -18.24
C ASN A 227 25.87 44.14 -17.42
N THR A 228 25.43 45.40 -17.29
CA THR A 228 24.28 45.85 -16.49
C THR A 228 23.51 46.99 -17.18
N ALA A 229 22.22 46.79 -17.40
CA ALA A 229 21.15 47.79 -17.62
C ALA A 229 19.81 47.07 -17.30
N THR A 230 18.84 47.51 -16.50
CA THR A 230 18.23 48.83 -16.17
C THR A 230 17.19 49.31 -17.21
N GLU A 231 16.02 49.76 -16.69
CA GLU A 231 14.92 50.49 -17.38
C GLU A 231 14.07 49.71 -18.43
N GLU A 232 12.80 50.03 -18.71
CA GLU A 232 11.92 51.08 -18.14
C GLU A 232 10.43 50.63 -18.00
N LYS A 233 9.51 51.61 -17.85
CA LYS A 233 8.13 51.48 -17.34
C LYS A 233 7.10 52.08 -18.31
N LYS A 234 6.09 51.31 -18.75
CA LYS A 234 4.93 51.81 -19.54
C LYS A 234 3.80 50.76 -19.62
N ASP A 235 2.51 51.08 -19.58
CA ASP A 235 1.75 52.30 -19.16
C ASP A 235 0.62 51.82 -18.22
#